data_AF-A0AAQ0IGC3-F1
#
_entry.id   AF-A0AAQ0IGC3-F1
#
_cell.length_a   1.000
_cell.length_b   1.000
_cell.length_c   1.000
_cell.angle_alpha   90.00
_cell.angle_beta   90.00
_cell.angle_gamma   90.00
#
_symmetry.space_group_name_H-M   'P 1'
#
loop_
_entity.id
_entity.type
_entity.pdbx_description
1 polymer ?
#
loop_
_entity_poly.entity_id
_entity_poly.type
_entity_poly.pdbx_seq_one_letter_code
_entity_poly.pdbx_strand_id
1 'polypeptide(L)'
;MNRYITRGIANNLSPTLQHQIWDLVLQKDTNQSNEQEPLDYFHIFQFITHQQKLFIRHTQENPDYFQYTKANDNHQVNISKVYVIREDDVDFSYYVMLLPEEY
;
A
#
# COMPACT_ATOMS: atom_id res chain seq x y z
N MET A 1 0.09 -10.01 -11.41
CA MET A 1 0.79 -9.45 -10.23
C MET A 1 0.70 -10.44 -9.09
N ASN A 2 1.83 -11.02 -8.70
CA ASN A 2 1.90 -11.90 -7.52
C ASN A 2 1.96 -11.03 -6.27
N ARG A 3 1.10 -11.31 -5.29
CA ARG A 3 0.92 -10.51 -4.08
C ARG A 3 1.05 -11.40 -2.86
N TYR A 4 1.86 -10.97 -1.91
CA TYR A 4 2.08 -11.64 -0.65
C TYR A 4 1.88 -10.67 0.49
N ILE A 5 1.49 -11.19 1.65
CA ILE A 5 1.40 -10.44 2.90
C ILE A 5 2.23 -11.15 3.95
N THR A 6 2.84 -10.41 4.85
CA THR A 6 3.48 -10.99 6.03
C THR A 6 2.43 -11.45 7.05
N ARG A 7 2.89 -12.24 8.03
CA ARG A 7 2.04 -12.62 9.18
C ARG A 7 1.64 -11.40 10.01
N GLY A 8 2.51 -10.39 10.13
CA GLY A 8 2.20 -9.13 10.80
C GLY A 8 1.00 -8.45 10.17
N ILE A 9 0.97 -8.33 8.84
CA ILE A 9 -0.18 -7.78 8.11
C ILE A 9 -1.44 -8.61 8.30
N ALA A 10 -1.35 -9.94 8.12
CA ALA A 10 -2.50 -10.82 8.24
C ALA A 10 -3.21 -10.71 9.60
N ASN A 11 -2.45 -10.43 10.66
CA ASN A 11 -2.97 -10.30 12.03
C ASN A 11 -3.45 -8.90 12.40
N ASN A 12 -2.94 -7.85 11.75
CA ASN A 12 -3.15 -6.46 12.19
C ASN A 12 -3.96 -5.60 11.21
N LEU A 13 -4.17 -6.05 9.98
CA LEU A 13 -4.90 -5.31 8.95
C LEU A 13 -6.09 -6.13 8.46
N SER A 14 -7.29 -5.54 8.43
CA SER A 14 -8.49 -6.25 7.98
C SER A 14 -8.38 -6.64 6.49
N PRO A 15 -8.99 -7.76 6.04
CA PRO A 15 -8.97 -8.14 4.63
C PRO A 15 -9.51 -7.03 3.71
N THR A 16 -10.51 -6.28 4.16
CA THR A 16 -11.06 -5.12 3.43
C THR A 16 -10.00 -4.06 3.15
N LEU A 17 -9.20 -3.69 4.16
CA LEU A 17 -8.12 -2.73 4.00
C LEU A 17 -6.96 -3.31 3.18
N GLN A 18 -6.63 -4.59 3.37
CA GLN A 18 -5.61 -5.27 2.56
C GLN A 18 -5.97 -5.18 1.06
N HIS A 19 -7.22 -5.51 0.70
CA HIS A 19 -7.71 -5.41 -0.68
C HIS A 19 -7.66 -3.97 -1.19
N GLN A 20 -8.12 -2.99 -0.40
CA GLN A 20 -8.09 -1.60 -0.79
C GLN A 20 -6.66 -1.10 -1.07
N ILE A 21 -5.68 -1.48 -0.24
CA ILE A 21 -4.28 -1.10 -0.47
C ILE A 21 -3.76 -1.72 -1.77
N TRP A 22 -4.08 -2.99 -2.03
CA TRP A 22 -3.70 -3.62 -3.30
C TRP A 22 -4.30 -2.93 -4.53
N ASP A 23 -5.56 -2.49 -4.43
CA ASP A 23 -6.21 -1.77 -5.51
C ASP A 23 -5.55 -0.40 -5.74
N LEU A 24 -5.14 0.30 -4.68
CA LEU A 24 -4.41 1.57 -4.77
C LEU A 24 -3.03 1.40 -5.43
N VAL A 25 -2.29 0.34 -5.08
CA VAL A 25 -1.01 -0.01 -5.74
C VAL A 25 -1.23 -0.25 -7.23
N LEU A 26 -2.19 -1.12 -7.58
CA LEU A 26 -2.48 -1.45 -8.97
C LEU A 26 -2.90 -0.21 -9.79
N GLN A 27 -3.72 0.67 -9.21
CA GLN A 27 -4.14 1.92 -9.84
C GLN A 27 -2.95 2.83 -10.10
N LYS A 28 -2.09 3.04 -9.10
CA LYS A 28 -0.91 3.92 -9.24
C LYS A 28 0.06 3.38 -10.29
N ASP A 29 0.37 2.09 -10.25
CA ASP A 29 1.29 1.47 -11.21
C ASP A 29 0.73 1.49 -12.65
N THR A 30 -0.58 1.28 -12.80
CA THR A 30 -1.25 1.37 -14.11
C THR A 30 -1.17 2.80 -14.65
N ASN A 31 -1.41 3.81 -13.81
CA ASN A 31 -1.34 5.20 -14.21
C ASN A 31 0.08 5.60 -14.62
N GLN A 32 1.10 5.25 -13.83
CA GLN A 32 2.51 5.50 -14.16
C GLN A 32 2.90 4.85 -15.48
N SER A 33 2.49 3.59 -15.69
CA SER A 33 2.76 2.87 -16.93
C SER A 33 2.13 3.56 -18.15
N ASN A 34 0.89 4.05 -18.02
CA ASN A 34 0.21 4.79 -19.09
C ASN A 34 0.86 6.14 -19.37
N GLU A 35 1.37 6.81 -18.33
CA GLU A 35 2.05 8.10 -18.41
C GLU A 35 3.55 7.98 -18.77
N GLN A 36 4.04 6.75 -18.97
CA GLN A 36 5.46 6.45 -19.22
C GLN A 36 6.38 6.94 -18.09
N GLU A 37 5.85 7.07 -16.87
CA GLU A 37 6.62 7.35 -15.68
C GLU A 37 7.28 6.07 -15.14
N PRO A 38 8.48 6.18 -14.53
CA PRO A 38 9.08 5.05 -13.84
C PRO A 38 8.18 4.59 -12.69
N LEU A 39 8.07 3.28 -12.52
CA LEU A 39 7.39 2.67 -11.39
C LEU A 39 8.29 2.77 -10.16
N ASP A 40 7.72 3.22 -9.04
CA ASP A 40 8.41 3.17 -7.76
C ASP A 40 8.33 1.74 -7.21
N TYR A 41 9.40 1.27 -6.58
CA TYR A 41 9.40 -0.03 -5.91
C TYR A 41 8.77 0.06 -4.52
N PHE A 42 8.65 1.27 -3.94
CA PHE A 42 8.26 1.45 -2.55
C PHE A 42 7.00 2.30 -2.38
N HIS A 43 5.97 1.72 -1.76
CA HIS A 43 4.72 2.40 -1.43
C HIS A 43 4.54 2.46 0.09
N ILE A 44 4.23 3.64 0.61
CA ILE A 44 3.95 3.85 2.03
C ILE A 44 2.47 4.20 2.18
N PHE A 45 1.76 3.46 3.04
CA PHE A 45 0.36 3.73 3.38
C PHE A 45 0.24 4.06 4.86
N GLN A 46 -0.14 5.29 5.18
CA GLN A 46 -0.36 5.75 6.56
C GLN A 46 -1.86 5.80 6.87
N PHE A 47 -2.25 5.31 8.05
CA PHE A 47 -3.62 5.32 8.53
C PHE A 47 -3.87 6.53 9.42
N ILE A 48 -4.84 7.35 9.04
CA ILE A 48 -5.14 8.62 9.72
C ILE A 48 -6.61 8.65 10.08
N THR A 49 -6.92 8.74 11.37
CA THR A 49 -8.30 8.94 11.83
C THR A 49 -8.59 10.42 11.99
N HIS A 50 -9.59 10.91 11.27
CA HIS A 50 -10.08 12.28 11.39
C HIS A 50 -11.61 12.28 11.47
N GLN A 51 -12.18 12.93 12.49
CA GLN A 51 -13.64 12.97 12.73
C GLN A 51 -14.29 11.58 12.67
N GLN A 52 -13.72 10.59 13.35
CA GLN A 52 -14.19 9.19 13.40
C GLN A 52 -14.20 8.46 12.04
N LYS A 53 -13.59 9.03 11.01
CA LYS A 53 -13.41 8.39 9.70
C LYS A 53 -11.95 8.03 9.53
N LEU A 54 -11.71 6.84 8.98
CA LEU A 54 -10.37 6.41 8.63
C LEU A 54 -10.02 6.85 7.21
N PHE A 55 -8.83 7.41 7.06
CA PHE A 55 -8.22 7.79 5.80
C PHE A 55 -6.90 7.07 5.63
N ILE A 56 -6.56 6.76 4.38
CA ILE A 56 -5.30 6.17 3.97
C ILE A 56 -4.56 7.26 3.20
N ARG A 57 -3.38 7.64 3.67
CA ARG A 57 -2.45 8.46 2.93
C ARG A 57 -1.44 7.55 2.24
N HIS A 58 -1.47 7.51 0.93
CA HIS A 58 -0.52 6.76 0.09
C HIS A 58 0.57 7.72 -0.39
N THR A 59 1.85 7.37 -0.21
CA THR A 59 2.99 8.13 -0.74
C THR A 59 4.00 7.22 -1.46
N GLN A 60 4.78 7.81 -2.36
CA GLN A 60 5.95 7.23 -3.06
C GLN A 60 7.08 8.27 -3.06
N GLU A 61 8.32 7.85 -3.27
CA GLU A 61 9.49 8.75 -3.28
C GLU A 61 9.88 9.18 -4.69
N ASN A 62 9.73 8.30 -5.68
CA ASN A 62 10.14 8.58 -7.05
C ASN A 62 9.20 7.95 -8.09
N PRO A 63 8.38 8.75 -8.80
CA PRO A 63 8.20 10.20 -8.63
C PRO A 63 7.54 10.56 -7.29
N ASP A 64 7.80 11.78 -6.80
CA ASP A 64 7.14 12.29 -5.59
C ASP A 64 5.63 12.29 -5.78
N TYR A 65 4.93 11.62 -4.87
CA TYR A 65 3.51 11.41 -4.97
C TYR A 65 2.90 11.27 -3.59
N PHE A 66 1.72 11.87 -3.43
CA PHE A 66 0.84 11.56 -2.31
C PHE A 66 -0.63 11.66 -2.70
N GLN A 67 -1.45 10.79 -2.09
CA GLN A 67 -2.90 10.85 -2.21
C GLN A 67 -3.58 10.44 -0.91
N TYR A 68 -4.69 11.11 -0.59
CA TYR A 68 -5.59 10.69 0.49
C TYR A 68 -6.79 9.97 -0.08
N THR A 69 -7.08 8.80 0.45
CA THR A 69 -8.26 8.00 0.10
C THR A 69 -9.02 7.65 1.37
N LYS A 70 -10.34 7.76 1.35
CA LYS A 70 -11.17 7.29 2.46
C LYS A 70 -11.06 5.77 2.57
N ALA A 71 -10.84 5.25 3.77
CA ALA A 71 -10.83 3.82 3.98
C ALA A 71 -12.23 3.22 3.76
N ASN A 72 -12.27 2.03 3.16
CA ASN A 72 -13.49 1.24 2.97
C ASN A 72 -13.92 0.54 4.27
N ASP A 73 -13.08 0.61 5.29
CA ASP A 73 -13.30 0.09 6.62
C ASP A 73 -13.04 1.21 7.65
N ASN A 74 -13.95 1.37 8.62
CA ASN A 74 -13.81 2.35 9.71
C ASN A 74 -13.48 1.68 11.06
N HIS A 75 -13.24 0.37 11.09
CA HIS A 75 -12.75 -0.27 12.31
C HIS A 75 -11.42 0.35 12.75
N GLN A 76 -11.19 0.34 14.06
CA GLN A 76 -9.95 0.84 14.62
C GLN A 76 -8.77 0.00 14.10
N VAL A 77 -7.81 0.68 13.47
CA VAL A 77 -6.56 0.08 13.01
C VAL A 77 -5.49 0.39 14.05
N ASN A 78 -4.88 -0.65 14.63
CA ASN A 78 -3.89 -0.51 15.71
C ASN A 78 -2.45 -0.34 15.20
N ILE A 79 -2.28 -0.24 13.89
CA ILE A 79 -1.00 0.03 13.21
C ILE A 79 -1.06 1.39 12.53
N SER A 80 0.05 2.13 12.54
CA SER A 80 0.09 3.51 12.04
C SER A 80 0.35 3.59 10.53
N LYS A 81 1.11 2.64 9.97
CA LYS A 81 1.43 2.57 8.55
C LYS A 81 1.79 1.15 8.13
N VAL A 82 1.72 0.88 6.83
CA VAL A 82 2.20 -0.34 6.18
C VAL A 82 3.00 0.02 4.95
N TYR A 83 3.87 -0.89 4.54
CA TYR A 83 4.63 -0.80 3.31
C TYR A 83 4.13 -1.81 2.30
N VAL A 84 4.20 -1.44 1.02
CA VAL A 84 4.15 -2.39 -0.08
C VAL A 84 5.43 -2.22 -0.89
N ILE A 85 6.19 -3.29 -1.01
CA ILE A 85 7.45 -3.33 -1.77
C ILE A 85 7.23 -4.19 -3.00
N ARG A 86 7.62 -3.66 -4.15
CA ARG A 86 7.81 -4.41 -5.37
C ARG A 86 9.24 -4.94 -5.41
N GLU A 87 9.37 -6.24 -5.56
CA GLU A 87 10.62 -6.93 -5.80
C GLU A 87 10.64 -7.35 -7.28
N ASP A 88 11.64 -6.88 -8.01
CA ASP A 88 11.89 -7.24 -9.41
C ASP A 88 13.14 -8.12 -9.48
N ASP A 89 12.95 -9.38 -9.86
CA ASP A 89 14.00 -10.32 -10.25
C ASP A 89 13.96 -10.54 -11.78
N VAL A 90 15.01 -11.12 -12.35
CA VAL A 90 15.23 -11.26 -13.81
C VAL A 90 14.02 -11.83 -14.55
N ASP A 91 13.34 -12.81 -13.95
CA ASP A 91 12.20 -13.50 -14.55
C ASP A 91 10.88 -13.33 -13.77
N PHE A 92 10.89 -12.59 -12.66
CA PHE A 92 9.76 -12.57 -11.73
C PHE A 92 9.64 -11.26 -10.95
N SER A 93 8.46 -10.66 -11.00
CA SER A 93 8.09 -9.53 -10.15
C SER A 93 7.00 -9.93 -9.16
N TYR A 94 7.17 -9.58 -7.89
CA TYR A 94 6.16 -9.75 -6.87
C TYR A 94 6.10 -8.58 -5.92
N TYR A 95 4.97 -8.49 -5.22
CA TYR A 95 4.75 -7.45 -4.22
C TYR A 95 4.55 -8.09 -2.87
N VAL A 96 5.11 -7.47 -1.84
CA VAL A 96 4.93 -7.87 -0.44
C VAL A 96 4.36 -6.69 0.34
N MET A 97 3.24 -6.91 1.01
CA MET A 97 2.75 -5.99 2.05
C MET A 97 3.31 -6.44 3.39
N LEU A 98 3.89 -5.49 4.12
CA LEU A 98 4.57 -5.75 5.39
C LEU A 98 4.43 -4.58 6.37
N LEU A 99 4.60 -4.86 7.65
CA LEU A 99 4.73 -3.84 8.69
C LEU A 99 6.12 -3.18 8.61
N PRO A 100 6.27 -1.93 9.07
CA PRO A 100 7.56 -1.25 9.09
C PRO A 100 8.65 -1.97 9.87
N GLU A 101 8.27 -2.73 10.90
CA GLU A 101 9.19 -3.48 11.76
C GLU A 101 9.64 -4.81 11.11
N GLU A 102 9.02 -5.21 10.01
CA GLU A 102 9.35 -6.42 9.24
C GLU A 102 10.25 -6.11 8.02
N TYR A 103 10.57 -4.83 7.79
CA TYR A 103 11.50 -4.35 6.77
C TYR A 103 12.92 -4.29 7.32
#